data_AF-A0AA86JY68-F1
#
_entry.id   AF-A0AA86JY68-F1
#
_cell.length_a   1.000
_cell.length_b   1.000
_cell.length_c   1.000
_cell.angle_alpha   90.00
_cell.angle_beta   90.00
_cell.angle_gamma   90.00
#
_symmetry.space_group_name_H-M   'P 1'
#
loop_
_entity.id
_entity.type
_entity.pdbx_description
1 polymer ?
#
loop_
_entity_poly.entity_id
_entity_poly.type
_entity_poly.pdbx_seq_one_letter_code
_entity_poly.pdbx_strand_id
1 'polypeptide(L)' 'MIYDLIATSTFGIESITAKELRALGYEDLKIENGKVTFEGMKWTLLLPMYI' A
#
# COMPACT_ATOMS: atom_id res chain seq x y z
N MET A 1 13.65 -7.44 7.97
CA MET A 1 13.05 -6.36 8.78
C MET A 1 11.73 -5.97 8.13
N ILE A 2 10.67 -5.88 8.94
CA ILE A 2 9.33 -5.41 8.54
C ILE A 2 9.30 -3.89 8.76
N TYR A 3 8.64 -3.17 7.87
CA TYR A 3 8.53 -1.72 7.86
C TYR A 3 7.09 -1.29 7.67
N ASP A 4 6.72 -0.17 8.29
CA ASP A 4 5.49 0.56 7.98
C ASP A 4 5.72 1.41 6.73
N LEU A 5 5.03 1.07 5.65
CA LEU A 5 5.11 1.76 4.37
C LEU A 5 3.86 2.61 4.15
N ILE A 6 4.04 3.73 3.45
CA ILE A 6 2.95 4.64 3.11
C ILE A 6 2.85 4.74 1.59
N ALA A 7 1.70 4.34 1.05
CA ALA A 7 1.30 4.64 -0.32
C ALA A 7 0.50 5.94 -0.33
N THR A 8 1.10 7.02 -0.84
CA THR A 8 0.40 8.29 -1.04
C THR A 8 -0.61 8.16 -2.17
N SER A 9 -1.80 8.74 -1.99
CA SER A 9 -2.87 8.72 -2.97
C SER A 9 -3.50 10.11 -3.08
N THR A 10 -4.13 10.42 -4.21
CA THR A 10 -4.90 11.66 -4.31
C THR A 10 -6.16 11.57 -3.45
N PHE A 11 -6.57 12.70 -2.85
CA PHE A 11 -7.77 12.73 -2.01
C PHE A 11 -9.00 12.21 -2.76
N GLY A 12 -9.73 11.30 -2.12
CA GLY A 12 -10.98 10.75 -2.64
C GLY A 12 -10.85 9.44 -3.42
N ILE A 13 -9.63 8.91 -3.62
CA ILE A 13 -9.41 7.59 -4.26
C ILE A 13 -8.63 6.61 -3.38
N GLU A 14 -8.49 6.89 -2.08
CA GLU A 14 -7.71 6.06 -1.15
C GLU A 14 -8.27 4.63 -1.07
N SER A 15 -9.59 4.48 -1.23
CA SER A 15 -10.26 3.18 -1.31
C SER A 15 -9.81 2.36 -2.54
N ILE A 16 -9.51 3.02 -3.67
CA ILE A 16 -8.99 2.37 -4.88
C ILE A 16 -7.56 1.90 -4.63
N THR A 17 -6.70 2.77 -4.09
CA THR A 17 -5.32 2.42 -3.73
C THR A 17 -5.28 1.25 -2.74
N ALA A 18 -6.17 1.25 -1.73
CA ALA A 18 -6.27 0.13 -0.79
C ALA A 18 -6.75 -1.16 -1.47
N LYS A 19 -7.65 -1.07 -2.45
CA LYS A 19 -8.11 -2.23 -3.22
C LYS A 19 -6.97 -2.85 -4.05
N GLU A 20 -6.12 -2.02 -4.66
CA GLU A 20 -4.94 -2.50 -5.40
C GLU A 20 -3.92 -3.15 -4.47
N LEU A 21 -3.66 -2.56 -3.30
CA LEU A 21 -2.80 -3.17 -2.28
C LEU A 21 -3.34 -4.52 -1.81
N ARG A 22 -4.65 -4.67 -1.62
CA ARG A 22 -5.27 -5.98 -1.33
C ARG A 22 -5.09 -6.98 -2.48
N ALA A 23 -5.21 -6.54 -3.73
CA ALA A 23 -4.97 -7.39 -4.88
C ALA A 23 -3.51 -7.89 -4.97
N LEU A 24 -2.56 -7.13 -4.43
CA LEU A 24 -1.16 -7.51 -4.28
C LEU A 24 -0.90 -8.41 -3.05
N GLY A 25 -1.91 -8.67 -2.22
CA GLY A 25 -1.83 -9.54 -1.04
C GLY A 25 -1.57 -8.84 0.30
N TYR A 26 -1.72 -7.51 0.36
CA TYR A 26 -1.64 -6.76 1.62
C TYR A 26 -3.03 -6.65 2.27
N GLU A 27 -3.18 -7.20 3.48
CA GLU A 27 -4.47 -7.28 4.17
C GLU A 27 -4.65 -6.19 5.23
N ASP A 28 -3.61 -5.92 6.03
CA ASP A 28 -3.65 -4.96 7.13
C ASP A 28 -3.35 -3.54 6.64
N LEU A 29 -4.37 -2.92 6.04
CA LEU A 29 -4.29 -1.59 5.45
C LEU A 29 -4.99 -0.56 6.34
N LYS A 30 -4.25 0.47 6.75
CA LYS A 30 -4.81 1.66 7.40
C LYS A 30 -5.02 2.76 6.37
N ILE A 31 -6.29 3.06 6.09
CA ILE A 31 -6.69 4.11 5.14
C ILE A 31 -6.85 5.43 5.90
N GLU A 32 -6.17 6.48 5.44
CA GLU A 32 -6.27 7.84 5.96
C GLU A 32 -6.40 8.80 4.77
N ASN A 33 -6.93 10.01 4.97
CA ASN A 33 -7.09 10.95 3.85
C ASN A 33 -5.74 11.20 3.13
N GLY A 34 -5.71 10.95 1.83
CA GLY A 34 -4.54 11.08 0.96
C GLY A 34 -3.47 9.98 1.09
N LYS A 35 -3.68 8.90 1.87
CA LYS A 35 -2.68 7.83 2.00
C LYS A 35 -3.24 6.50 2.52
N VAL A 36 -2.52 5.42 2.22
CA VAL A 36 -2.75 4.09 2.78
C VAL A 36 -1.46 3.60 3.42
N THR A 37 -1.51 3.21 4.69
CA THR A 37 -0.38 2.64 5.44
C THR A 37 -0.51 1.12 5.48
N PHE A 38 0.60 0.41 5.29
CA PHE A 38 0.64 -1.05 5.25
C PHE A 38 2.01 -1.58 5.66
N GLU A 39 2.04 -2.81 6.19
CA GLU A 39 3.30 -3.48 6.52
C GLU A 39 3.95 -4.09 5.28
N GLY A 40 5.27 -3.92 5.15
CA GLY A 40 6.03 -4.49 4.05
C GLY A 40 7.47 -4.84 4.44
N MET A 41 8.07 -5.76 3.70
CA MET A 41 9.50 -6.05 3.82
C MET A 41 10.29 -5.21 2.82
N LYS A 42 11.62 -5.18 2.93
CA LYS A 42 12.47 -4.50 1.93
C LYS A 42 12.15 -4.91 0.47
N TRP A 43 11.79 -6.17 0.24
CA TRP A 43 11.45 -6.71 -1.08
C TRP A 43 10.13 -6.16 -1.65
N THR A 44 9.21 -5.67 -0.80
CA THR A 44 7.94 -5.05 -1.24
C THR A 44 8.17 -3.92 -2.24
N LEU A 45 9.22 -3.12 -2.06
CA LEU A 45 9.54 -1.99 -2.94
C LEU A 45 10.03 -2.44 -4.33
N LEU A 46 10.38 -3.71 -4.50
CA LEU A 46 10.86 -4.27 -5.78
C LEU A 46 9.74 -4.96 -6.57
N LEU A 47 8.66 -5.37 -5.91
CA LEU A 47 7.49 -5.99 -6.56
C LEU A 47 6.87 -5.16 -7.69
N PRO A 48 6.66 -3.82 -7.56
CA PRO A 48 6.05 -3.04 -8.65
C PRO A 48 6.92 -2.94 -9.92
N MET A 49 8.18 -3.40 -9.88
CA MET A 49 9.08 -3.38 -11.04
C MET A 49 8.94 -4.63 -11.93
N TYR A 50 8.19 -5.64 -11.47
CA TYR A 50 8.03 -6.94 -12.13
C TYR A 50 6.59 -7.24 -12.59
N ILE A 51 5.68 -6.27 -12.46
CA ILE A 51 4.26 -6.36 -12.87
C ILE A 51 4.03 -5.44 -14.06
#